data_AF-A0A534S5Y7-F1
#
_entry.id   AF-A0A534S5Y7-F1
#
_cell.length_a   1.000
_cell.length_b   1.000
_cell.length_c   1.000
_cell.angle_alpha   90.00
_cell.angle_beta   90.00
_cell.angle_gamma   90.00
#
_symmetry.space_group_name_H-M   'P 1'
#
loop_
_entity.id
_entity.type
_entity.pdbx_description
1 polymer ?
#
loop_
_entity_poly.entity_id
_entity_poly.type
_entity_poly.pdbx_seq_one_letter_code
_entity_poly.pdbx_strand_id
1 'polypeptide(L)'
;MGKGRPDPSSCPADVGAALAERCPCDGQKNHGQYVSCVVHFRNALRKADCLGVEERRSIARCAARSTCGKLDAVLCCTSTTGTCSDPTPGDGMATGVCSNDRALACDAAADCTETRARLARDEATCTQGGGTAAGQGSVCGACTTSTTTTSSTTTSTTVP
;
A
#
# COMPACT_ATOMS: atom_id res chain seq x y z
N MET A 1 -24.01 37.18 5.97
CA MET A 1 -23.49 36.78 7.29
C MET A 1 -22.81 35.42 7.13
N GLY A 2 -21.47 35.41 6.99
CA GLY A 2 -20.69 34.19 6.80
C GLY A 2 -20.68 33.36 8.08
N LYS A 3 -21.00 32.07 7.98
CA LYS A 3 -20.84 31.14 9.09
C LYS A 3 -19.34 30.93 9.32
N GLY A 4 -18.91 31.18 10.56
CA GLY A 4 -17.51 31.11 10.98
C GLY A 4 -16.86 29.79 10.58
N ARG A 5 -15.60 29.87 10.16
CA ARG A 5 -14.76 28.72 9.88
C ARG A 5 -14.63 27.95 11.21
N PRO A 6 -14.99 26.66 11.28
CA PRO A 6 -14.83 25.88 12.50
C PRO A 6 -13.35 25.83 12.90
N ASP A 7 -13.11 25.80 14.21
CA ASP A 7 -11.77 25.79 14.81
C ASP A 7 -10.86 24.68 14.23
N PRO A 8 -9.52 24.87 14.29
CA PRO A 8 -8.52 23.95 13.71
C PRO A 8 -8.48 22.53 14.34
N SER A 9 -9.39 22.20 15.26
CA SER A 9 -9.60 20.85 15.78
C SER A 9 -10.46 19.95 14.88
N SER A 10 -10.84 20.41 13.67
CA SER A 10 -11.83 19.73 12.80
C SER A 10 -11.25 18.85 11.69
N CYS A 11 -9.93 18.77 11.54
CA CYS A 11 -9.25 17.89 10.59
C CYS A 11 -8.44 16.81 11.33
N PRO A 12 -8.54 15.52 10.94
CA PRO A 12 -7.74 14.48 11.55
C PRO A 12 -6.25 14.72 11.26
N ALA A 13 -5.41 14.59 12.29
CA ALA A 13 -3.96 14.71 12.13
C ALA A 13 -3.38 13.59 11.25
N ASP A 14 -3.98 12.40 11.32
CA ASP A 14 -3.68 11.27 10.45
C ASP A 14 -4.95 10.82 9.72
N VAL A 15 -5.04 11.21 8.45
CA VAL A 15 -6.14 10.85 7.55
C VAL A 15 -6.18 9.34 7.28
N GLY A 16 -5.02 8.68 7.26
CA GLY A 16 -4.90 7.24 7.04
C GLY A 16 -5.49 6.45 8.20
N ALA A 17 -5.10 6.80 9.43
CA ALA A 17 -5.66 6.21 10.65
C ALA A 17 -7.17 6.45 10.77
N ALA A 18 -7.62 7.69 10.54
CA ALA A 18 -9.04 8.04 10.58
C ALA A 18 -9.86 7.27 9.52
N LEU A 19 -9.28 7.03 8.35
CA LEU A 19 -9.92 6.25 7.29
C LEU A 19 -9.98 4.75 7.64
N ALA A 20 -8.93 4.20 8.26
CA ALA A 20 -8.92 2.82 8.73
C ALA A 20 -9.97 2.56 9.82
N GLU A 21 -10.11 3.51 10.76
CA GLU A 21 -11.15 3.47 11.78
C GLU A 21 -12.56 3.60 11.18
N ARG A 22 -12.74 4.54 10.24
CA ARG A 22 -14.05 4.82 9.65
C ARG A 22 -14.51 3.77 8.65
N CYS A 23 -13.58 3.21 7.89
CA CYS A 23 -13.82 2.25 6.83
C CYS A 23 -12.97 0.99 7.03
N PRO A 24 -13.25 0.20 8.09
CA PRO A 24 -12.51 -1.02 8.38
C PRO A 24 -12.68 -2.03 7.25
N CYS A 25 -11.62 -2.73 6.88
CA CYS A 25 -11.64 -3.68 5.77
C CYS A 25 -12.40 -4.97 6.12
N ASP A 26 -12.29 -5.46 7.36
CA ASP A 26 -12.87 -6.74 7.81
C ASP A 26 -14.41 -6.71 7.90
N GLY A 27 -15.02 -5.52 7.89
CA GLY A 27 -16.47 -5.34 7.97
C GLY A 27 -17.18 -5.19 6.61
N GLN A 28 -16.45 -5.20 5.50
CA GLN A 28 -17.00 -4.87 4.18
C GLN A 28 -17.47 -6.12 3.45
N LYS A 29 -18.76 -6.16 3.08
CA LYS A 29 -19.36 -7.33 2.40
C LYS A 29 -18.87 -7.48 0.96
N ASN A 30 -18.44 -6.38 0.35
CA ASN A 30 -17.86 -6.35 -0.98
C ASN A 30 -17.01 -5.09 -1.18
N HIS A 31 -16.15 -5.12 -2.19
CA HIS A 31 -15.23 -4.03 -2.50
C HIS A 31 -15.94 -2.69 -2.80
N GLY A 32 -17.12 -2.75 -3.42
CA GLY A 32 -17.91 -1.55 -3.72
C GLY A 32 -18.32 -0.79 -2.46
N GLN A 33 -18.69 -1.51 -1.39
CA GLN A 33 -19.01 -0.90 -0.09
C GLN A 33 -17.80 -0.24 0.55
N TYR A 34 -16.65 -0.90 0.51
CA TYR A 34 -15.39 -0.33 0.99
C TYR A 34 -15.06 0.99 0.26
N VAL A 35 -15.05 0.96 -1.08
CA VAL A 35 -14.74 2.15 -1.89
C VAL A 35 -15.77 3.25 -1.66
N SER A 36 -17.05 2.91 -1.55
CA SER A 36 -18.11 3.87 -1.23
C SER A 36 -17.86 4.54 0.12
N CYS A 37 -17.57 3.77 1.18
CA CYS A 37 -17.24 4.32 2.50
C CYS A 37 -16.09 5.33 2.42
N VAL A 38 -14.98 4.95 1.77
CA VAL A 38 -13.80 5.80 1.62
C VAL A 38 -14.13 7.08 0.84
N VAL A 39 -14.86 6.96 -0.27
CA VAL A 39 -15.25 8.12 -1.09
C VAL A 39 -16.14 9.08 -0.31
N HIS A 40 -17.09 8.57 0.47
CA HIS A 40 -17.95 9.39 1.33
C HIS A 40 -17.14 10.11 2.40
N PHE A 41 -16.24 9.42 3.09
CA PHE A 41 -15.39 10.02 4.12
C PHE A 41 -14.44 11.08 3.54
N ARG A 42 -13.75 10.77 2.45
CA ARG A 42 -12.93 11.73 1.68
C ARG A 42 -13.73 12.96 1.28
N ASN A 43 -14.98 12.79 0.84
CA ASN A 43 -15.83 13.91 0.45
C ASN A 43 -16.25 14.77 1.65
N ALA A 44 -16.41 14.19 2.84
CA ALA A 44 -16.65 14.93 4.09
C ALA A 44 -15.42 15.77 4.45
N LEU A 45 -14.22 15.17 4.44
CA LEU A 45 -12.96 15.88 4.69
C LEU A 45 -12.71 17.00 3.67
N ARG A 46 -13.05 16.76 2.39
CA ARG A 46 -13.02 17.80 1.35
C ARG A 46 -13.91 18.99 1.70
N LYS A 47 -15.15 18.74 2.16
CA LYS A 47 -16.09 19.80 2.53
C LYS A 47 -15.63 20.59 3.75
N ALA A 48 -14.85 19.95 4.63
CA ALA A 48 -14.22 20.56 5.78
C ALA A 48 -12.88 21.26 5.45
N ASP A 49 -12.46 21.28 4.17
CA ASP A 49 -11.19 21.87 3.72
C ASP A 49 -9.93 21.21 4.32
N CYS A 50 -10.04 19.92 4.68
CA CYS A 50 -8.99 19.16 5.35
C CYS A 50 -8.05 18.40 4.40
N LEU A 51 -8.28 18.42 3.08
CA LEU A 51 -7.49 17.65 2.12
C LEU A 51 -7.15 18.46 0.86
N GLY A 52 -5.88 18.40 0.48
CA GLY A 52 -5.39 18.92 -0.80
C GLY A 52 -5.93 18.14 -2.02
N VAL A 53 -5.80 18.71 -3.22
CA VAL A 53 -6.26 18.05 -4.46
C VAL A 53 -5.59 16.69 -4.67
N GLU A 54 -4.27 16.63 -4.52
CA GLU A 54 -3.48 15.42 -4.74
C GLU A 54 -3.78 14.33 -3.70
N GLU A 55 -3.93 14.71 -2.43
CA GLU A 55 -4.27 13.78 -1.36
C GLU A 55 -5.64 13.12 -1.58
N ARG A 56 -6.65 13.90 -1.99
CA ARG A 56 -7.98 13.37 -2.35
C ARG A 56 -7.91 12.38 -3.50
N ARG A 57 -7.07 12.66 -4.51
CA ARG A 57 -6.88 11.77 -5.67
C ARG A 57 -6.15 10.49 -5.25
N SER A 58 -5.15 10.63 -4.39
CA SER A 58 -4.39 9.51 -3.82
C SER A 58 -5.31 8.56 -3.06
N ILE A 59 -6.04 9.05 -2.04
CA ILE A 59 -6.96 8.24 -1.22
C ILE A 59 -7.93 7.42 -2.09
N ALA A 60 -8.52 8.05 -3.10
CA ALA A 60 -9.45 7.38 -4.01
C ALA A 60 -8.79 6.28 -4.85
N ARG A 61 -7.60 6.57 -5.39
CA ARG A 61 -6.81 5.61 -6.17
C ARG A 61 -6.38 4.41 -5.31
N CYS A 62 -5.99 4.67 -4.07
CA CYS A 62 -5.56 3.65 -3.12
C CYS A 62 -6.70 2.74 -2.70
N ALA A 63 -7.88 3.29 -2.43
CA ALA A 63 -9.06 2.51 -2.11
C ALA A 63 -9.51 1.63 -3.29
N ALA A 64 -9.50 2.16 -4.52
CA ALA A 64 -9.81 1.39 -5.72
C ALA A 64 -8.80 0.25 -5.99
N ARG A 65 -7.56 0.42 -5.53
CA ARG A 65 -6.48 -0.56 -5.64
C ARG A 65 -6.19 -1.24 -4.28
N SER A 66 -7.25 -1.56 -3.52
CA SER A 66 -7.17 -2.39 -2.32
C SER A 66 -7.77 -3.80 -2.52
N THR A 67 -7.40 -4.70 -1.62
CA THR A 67 -8.02 -6.02 -1.44
C THR A 67 -9.28 -5.97 -0.57
N CYS A 68 -9.55 -4.86 0.12
CA CYS A 68 -10.65 -4.80 1.08
C CYS A 68 -12.01 -5.06 0.41
N GLY A 69 -12.78 -6.00 0.96
CA GLY A 69 -14.03 -6.49 0.36
C GLY A 69 -13.85 -7.37 -0.88
N LYS A 70 -12.63 -7.87 -1.15
CA LYS A 70 -12.33 -8.91 -2.14
C LYS A 70 -11.79 -10.12 -1.37
N LEU A 71 -12.48 -11.24 -1.44
CA LEU A 71 -12.14 -12.44 -0.66
C LEU A 71 -10.90 -13.15 -1.22
N ASP A 72 -10.77 -13.19 -2.54
CA ASP A 72 -9.70 -13.95 -3.19
C ASP A 72 -8.50 -13.07 -3.60
N ALA A 73 -8.71 -11.75 -3.70
CA ALA A 73 -7.68 -10.86 -4.22
C ALA A 73 -6.58 -10.61 -3.19
N VAL A 74 -5.34 -10.74 -3.65
CA VAL A 74 -4.14 -10.52 -2.82
C VAL A 74 -3.34 -9.33 -3.34
N LEU A 75 -2.66 -8.66 -2.42
CA LEU A 75 -1.60 -7.74 -2.78
C LEU A 75 -0.39 -8.55 -3.26
N CYS A 76 0.04 -8.30 -4.48
CA CYS A 76 1.14 -8.99 -5.14
C CYS A 76 2.32 -8.03 -5.30
N CYS A 77 3.43 -8.37 -4.67
CA CYS A 77 4.67 -7.62 -4.70
C CYS A 77 5.65 -8.28 -5.67
N THR A 78 6.16 -7.52 -6.63
CA THR A 78 7.21 -7.98 -7.55
C THR A 78 8.43 -7.10 -7.36
N SER A 79 9.59 -7.71 -7.18
CA SER A 79 10.87 -7.01 -7.12
C SER A 79 11.71 -7.37 -8.32
N THR A 80 12.25 -6.37 -9.00
CA THR A 80 13.15 -6.53 -10.13
C THR A 80 14.46 -5.86 -9.78
N THR A 81 15.55 -6.62 -9.79
CA THR A 81 16.89 -6.10 -9.56
C THR A 81 17.57 -5.88 -10.90
N GLY A 82 17.94 -4.63 -11.18
CA GLY A 82 18.79 -4.29 -12.32
C GLY A 82 20.27 -4.54 -12.04
N THR A 83 21.11 -4.31 -13.05
CA THR A 83 22.57 -4.29 -12.89
C THR A 83 23.03 -2.86 -12.65
N CYS A 84 24.07 -2.70 -11.84
CA CYS A 84 24.77 -1.44 -11.67
C CYS A 84 25.98 -1.37 -12.60
N SER A 85 26.17 -0.24 -13.29
CA SER A 85 27.33 -0.01 -14.18
C SER A 85 28.58 0.53 -13.45
N ASP A 86 28.62 0.42 -12.12
CA ASP A 86 29.73 0.91 -11.31
C ASP A 86 31.01 0.11 -11.59
N PRO A 87 32.17 0.76 -11.80
CA PRO A 87 33.45 0.07 -12.05
C PRO A 87 34.03 -0.63 -10.80
N THR A 88 33.65 -0.23 -9.60
CA THR A 88 34.10 -0.77 -8.31
C THR A 88 32.93 -1.06 -7.35
N PRO A 89 32.04 -2.01 -7.69
CA PRO A 89 30.82 -2.21 -6.90
C PRO A 89 31.05 -2.61 -5.44
N GLY A 90 30.36 -1.91 -4.53
CA GLY A 90 30.39 -2.15 -3.09
C GLY A 90 31.49 -1.40 -2.34
N ASP A 91 32.09 -0.37 -2.96
CA ASP A 91 33.10 0.48 -2.32
C ASP A 91 32.48 1.66 -1.55
N GLY A 92 31.15 1.80 -1.60
CA GLY A 92 30.38 2.83 -0.95
C GLY A 92 30.22 4.11 -1.78
N MET A 93 30.72 4.16 -3.01
CA MET A 93 30.57 5.28 -3.92
C MET A 93 29.62 4.93 -5.07
N ALA A 94 28.47 5.62 -5.12
CA ALA A 94 27.50 5.43 -6.19
C ALA A 94 27.93 6.14 -7.49
N THR A 95 28.94 5.62 -8.18
CA THR A 95 29.44 6.19 -9.45
C THR A 95 28.80 5.55 -10.68
N GLY A 96 28.18 4.38 -10.52
CA GLY A 96 27.39 3.70 -11.53
C GLY A 96 25.96 4.22 -11.69
N VAL A 97 25.26 3.69 -12.69
CA VAL A 97 23.83 3.90 -12.91
C VAL A 97 23.11 2.58 -13.09
N CYS A 98 21.85 2.53 -12.66
CA CYS A 98 21.04 1.33 -12.77
C CYS A 98 20.55 1.08 -14.20
N SER A 99 20.57 -0.19 -14.61
CA SER A 99 20.10 -0.59 -15.95
C SER A 99 18.60 -0.39 -16.16
N ASN A 100 17.81 -0.53 -15.08
CA ASN A 100 16.36 -0.38 -15.06
C ASN A 100 15.90 1.06 -14.83
N ASP A 101 16.73 1.90 -14.19
CA ASP A 101 16.48 3.33 -14.02
C ASP A 101 17.77 4.12 -14.21
N ARG A 102 17.91 4.78 -15.36
CA ARG A 102 19.11 5.56 -15.69
C ARG A 102 19.26 6.83 -14.87
N ALA A 103 18.22 7.26 -14.15
CA ALA A 103 18.30 8.42 -13.26
C ALA A 103 18.80 8.03 -11.86
N LEU A 104 18.86 6.73 -11.53
CA LEU A 104 19.29 6.23 -10.24
C LEU A 104 20.78 5.89 -10.28
N ALA A 105 21.57 6.64 -9.51
CA ALA A 105 22.96 6.30 -9.23
C ALA A 105 23.02 5.08 -8.30
N CYS A 106 24.01 4.21 -8.51
CA CYS A 106 24.21 2.99 -7.74
C CYS A 106 25.68 2.73 -7.48
N ASP A 107 25.97 2.07 -6.36
CA ASP A 107 27.27 1.49 -6.02
C ASP A 107 27.22 -0.02 -6.31
N ALA A 108 26.15 -0.69 -5.87
CA ALA A 108 25.93 -2.11 -6.11
C ALA A 108 24.61 -2.38 -6.82
N ALA A 109 24.47 -3.58 -7.40
CA ALA A 109 23.21 -4.02 -8.02
C ALA A 109 22.02 -4.01 -7.03
N ALA A 110 22.29 -4.13 -5.72
CA ALA A 110 21.28 -4.02 -4.68
C ALA A 110 20.53 -2.67 -4.72
N ASP A 111 21.24 -1.59 -5.05
CA ASP A 111 20.66 -0.24 -5.16
C ASP A 111 19.68 -0.13 -6.34
N CYS A 112 19.79 -1.03 -7.31
CA CYS A 112 18.95 -1.11 -8.49
C CYS A 112 17.70 -1.98 -8.32
N THR A 113 17.34 -2.29 -7.08
CA THR A 113 16.14 -3.10 -6.79
C THR A 113 14.89 -2.24 -6.75
N GLU A 114 14.04 -2.38 -7.77
CA GLU A 114 12.72 -1.78 -7.80
C GLU A 114 11.67 -2.75 -7.27
N THR A 115 10.82 -2.28 -6.36
CA THR A 115 9.66 -3.04 -5.90
C THR A 115 8.36 -2.41 -6.39
N ARG A 116 7.46 -3.24 -6.93
CA ARG A 116 6.17 -2.83 -7.48
C ARG A 116 5.06 -3.65 -6.83
N ALA A 117 3.92 -2.99 -6.61
CA ALA A 117 2.73 -3.62 -6.06
C ALA A 117 1.58 -3.60 -7.06
N ARG A 118 0.89 -4.73 -7.17
CA ARG A 118 -0.37 -4.87 -7.92
C ARG A 118 -1.37 -5.70 -7.13
N LEU A 119 -2.65 -5.62 -7.50
CA LEU A 119 -3.62 -6.60 -7.03
C LEU A 119 -3.60 -7.80 -7.97
N ALA A 120 -3.40 -9.00 -7.43
CA ALA A 120 -3.64 -10.24 -8.15
C ALA A 120 -5.04 -10.77 -7.78
N ARG A 121 -5.61 -11.59 -8.67
CA ARG A 121 -6.91 -12.25 -8.41
C ARG A 121 -6.82 -13.24 -7.26
N ASP A 122 -5.66 -13.86 -7.10
CA ASP A 122 -5.34 -14.89 -6.11
C ASP A 122 -3.81 -15.02 -5.99
N GLU A 123 -3.36 -15.79 -5.00
CA GLU A 123 -1.95 -16.03 -4.71
C GLU A 123 -1.22 -16.81 -5.82
N ALA A 124 -1.91 -17.76 -6.48
CA ALA A 124 -1.34 -18.53 -7.57
C ALA A 124 -1.00 -17.63 -8.77
N THR A 125 -1.90 -16.72 -9.13
CA THR A 125 -1.70 -15.72 -10.19
C THR A 125 -0.56 -14.76 -9.83
N CYS A 126 -0.41 -14.41 -8.55
CA CYS A 126 0.70 -13.58 -8.10
C CYS A 126 2.05 -14.27 -8.31
N THR A 127 2.17 -15.50 -7.80
CA THR A 127 3.41 -16.29 -7.83
C THR A 127 3.79 -16.74 -9.24
N GLN A 128 2.82 -17.17 -10.05
CA GLN A 128 3.06 -17.47 -11.47
C GLN A 128 3.58 -16.24 -12.24
N GLY A 129 3.16 -15.04 -11.85
CA GLY A 129 3.63 -13.78 -12.40
C GLY A 129 4.92 -13.26 -11.77
N GLY A 130 5.69 -14.09 -11.06
CA GLY A 130 6.99 -13.76 -10.47
C GLY A 130 6.94 -12.87 -9.23
N GLY A 131 5.77 -12.78 -8.57
CA GLY A 131 5.59 -11.97 -7.38
C GLY A 131 5.40 -12.80 -6.11
N THR A 132 5.48 -12.13 -4.97
CA THR A 132 5.19 -12.67 -3.65
C THR A 132 3.85 -12.11 -3.17
N ALA A 133 2.96 -12.98 -2.71
CA ALA A 133 1.69 -12.55 -2.13
C ALA A 133 1.93 -11.97 -0.72
N ALA A 134 1.51 -10.72 -0.51
CA ALA A 134 1.59 -10.01 0.75
C ALA A 134 0.25 -10.01 1.53
N GLY A 135 -0.73 -10.81 1.08
CA GLY A 135 -2.04 -10.91 1.72
C GLY A 135 -2.94 -9.70 1.46
N GLN A 136 -3.69 -9.27 2.48
CA GLN A 136 -4.59 -8.12 2.39
C GLN A 136 -3.84 -6.78 2.47
N GLY A 137 -4.30 -5.78 1.70
CA GLY A 137 -3.75 -4.44 1.75
C GLY A 137 -4.17 -3.56 0.58
N SER A 138 -3.43 -2.47 0.39
CA SER A 138 -3.55 -1.57 -0.75
C SER A 138 -2.20 -1.35 -1.40
N VAL A 139 -2.19 -1.20 -2.72
CA VAL A 139 -0.98 -0.86 -3.50
C VAL A 139 -0.28 0.42 -3.03
N CYS A 140 -0.98 1.28 -2.29
CA CYS A 140 -0.43 2.55 -1.80
C CYS A 140 0.27 2.44 -0.44
N GLY A 141 0.04 1.36 0.31
CA GLY A 141 0.78 1.05 1.54
C GLY A 141 1.70 -0.16 1.36
N ALA A 142 2.07 -0.46 0.11
CA ALA A 142 2.50 -1.79 -0.28
C ALA A 142 4.00 -2.08 -0.12
N CYS A 143 4.27 -3.37 0.10
CA CYS A 143 5.56 -4.05 0.02
C CYS A 143 6.69 -3.54 0.94
N THR A 144 6.40 -2.59 1.84
CA THR A 144 7.29 -2.17 2.93
C THR A 144 7.14 -3.02 4.19
N THR A 145 6.07 -3.82 4.28
CA THR A 145 5.73 -4.60 5.47
C THR A 145 5.72 -6.10 5.16
N SER A 146 6.81 -6.76 5.53
CA SER A 146 6.75 -8.15 5.99
C SER A 146 5.96 -8.19 7.30
N THR A 147 4.64 -8.02 7.26
CA THR A 147 3.78 -8.42 8.38
C THR A 147 3.09 -9.70 7.95
N THR A 148 3.84 -10.78 8.01
CA THR A 148 3.28 -12.12 8.05
C THR A 148 2.43 -12.20 9.31
N THR A 149 1.13 -11.92 9.21
CA THR A 149 0.17 -12.43 10.19
C THR A 149 0.05 -13.92 9.95
N THR A 150 1.07 -14.67 10.39
CA THR A 150 0.97 -16.10 10.58
C THR A 150 -0.01 -16.31 11.72
N SER A 151 -1.30 -16.46 11.40
CA SER A 151 -2.27 -17.04 12.33
C SER A 151 -1.84 -18.48 12.61
N SER A 152 -0.90 -18.64 13.54
CA SER A 152 -0.54 -19.94 14.10
C SER A 152 -1.65 -20.33 15.06
N THR A 153 -2.68 -21.00 14.54
CA THR A 153 -3.66 -21.70 15.39
C THR A 153 -2.96 -22.93 15.97
N THR A 154 -2.27 -22.77 17.09
CA THR A 154 -1.84 -23.91 17.92
C THR A 154 -3.07 -24.49 18.62
N THR A 155 -3.64 -25.54 18.04
CA THR A 155 -4.61 -26.40 18.71
C THR A 155 -3.84 -27.35 19.65
N SER A 156 -3.69 -26.99 20.92
CA SER A 156 -3.26 -27.94 21.95
C SER A 156 -4.42 -28.86 22.30
N THR A 157 -4.36 -30.10 21.81
CA THR A 157 -5.24 -31.19 22.23
C THR A 157 -4.76 -31.71 23.58
N THR A 158 -5.48 -31.37 24.65
CA THR A 158 -5.34 -32.03 25.95
C THR A 158 -5.99 -33.40 25.87
N VAL A 159 -5.22 -34.47 26.04
CA VAL A 159 -5.70 -35.86 26.15
C VAL A 159 -5.80 -36.18 27.66
N PRO A 160 -6.90 -36.83 28.12
CA PRO A 160 -7.22 -37.02 29.54
C PRO A 160 -6.28 -37.96 30.30
#